data_AF-A0A0F5F0C0-F1
#
_entry.id   AF-A0A0F5F0C0-F1
#
_cell.length_a   1.000
_cell.length_b   1.000
_cell.length_c   1.000
_cell.angle_alpha   90.00
_cell.angle_beta   90.00
_cell.angle_gamma   90.00
#
_symmetry.space_group_name_H-M   'P 1'
#
loop_
_entity.id
_entity.type
_entity.pdbx_description
1 polymer ?
#
loop_
_entity_poly.entity_id
_entity_poly.type
_entity_poly.pdbx_seq_one_letter_code
_entity_poly.pdbx_strand_id
1 'polypeptide(L)'
;MDYQFFAQGGQISAKCSMGHEALANWLNSEVRSDSKPIFTALSLIEQARQSPNQDFRLIGSEYSLFISADEVMVRANNLAIEDQQALEQDFHYYDEESLAFCGLEDFEQFLHSYLSFNR
;
A
#
# COMPACT_ATOMS: atom_id res chain seq x y z
N MET A 1 -11.53 -1.28 4.58
CA MET A 1 -10.86 0.05 4.64
C MET A 1 -11.76 1.12 4.00
N ASP A 2 -11.90 2.32 4.58
CA ASP A 2 -12.59 3.46 3.94
C ASP A 2 -11.61 4.41 3.23
N TYR A 3 -12.00 4.91 2.05
CA TYR A 3 -11.19 5.81 1.22
C TYR A 3 -12.03 6.73 0.32
N GLN A 4 -11.42 7.82 -0.15
CA GLN A 4 -12.00 8.77 -1.10
C GLN A 4 -10.97 9.13 -2.17
N PHE A 5 -11.43 9.27 -3.42
CA PHE A 5 -10.61 9.78 -4.52
C PHE A 5 -11.05 11.19 -4.91
N PHE A 6 -10.08 12.01 -5.29
CA PHE A 6 -10.29 13.38 -5.72
C PHE A 6 -9.53 13.62 -7.02
N ALA A 7 -10.16 14.32 -7.96
CA ALA A 7 -9.51 14.74 -9.21
C ALA A 7 -9.30 16.26 -9.18
N GLN A 8 -8.06 16.71 -9.29
CA GLN A 8 -7.71 18.13 -9.35
C GLN A 8 -6.64 18.35 -10.41
N GLY A 9 -6.90 19.27 -11.36
CA GLY A 9 -5.90 19.64 -12.37
C GLY A 9 -5.46 18.48 -13.28
N GLY A 10 -6.32 17.49 -13.51
CA GLY A 10 -6.01 16.30 -14.30
C GLY A 10 -5.22 15.22 -13.56
N GLN A 11 -5.02 15.36 -12.25
CA GLN A 11 -4.39 14.35 -11.40
C GLN A 11 -5.40 13.80 -10.40
N ILE A 12 -5.32 12.51 -10.13
CA ILE A 12 -6.14 11.82 -9.14
C ILE A 12 -5.30 11.58 -7.89
N SER A 13 -5.90 11.77 -6.72
CA SER A 13 -5.29 11.46 -5.44
C SER A 13 -6.28 10.73 -4.54
N ALA A 14 -5.77 9.90 -3.65
CA ALA A 14 -6.54 9.21 -2.63
C ALA A 14 -6.34 9.85 -1.25
N LYS A 15 -7.35 9.70 -0.40
CA LYS A 15 -7.25 9.83 1.05
C LYS A 15 -7.89 8.60 1.68
N CYS A 16 -7.22 8.00 2.65
CA CYS A 16 -7.74 6.88 3.41
C CYS A 16 -8.14 7.30 4.83
N SER A 17 -8.90 6.44 5.48
CA SER A 17 -9.26 6.54 6.90
C SER A 17 -8.02 6.34 7.81
N MET A 18 -8.15 6.76 9.08
CA MET A 18 -7.10 6.66 10.11
C MET A 18 -6.47 5.26 10.14
N GLY A 19 -5.13 5.21 10.26
CA GLY A 19 -4.33 3.99 10.20
C GLY A 19 -4.03 3.47 8.79
N HIS A 20 -4.42 4.19 7.73
CA HIS A 20 -4.19 3.80 6.33
C HIS A 20 -3.59 4.94 5.49
N GLU A 21 -3.08 5.99 6.12
CA GLU A 21 -2.49 7.16 5.47
C GLU A 21 -1.32 6.77 4.57
N ALA A 22 -0.43 5.88 5.03
CA ALA A 22 0.69 5.38 4.23
C ALA A 22 0.24 4.72 2.91
N LEU A 23 -0.95 4.10 2.89
CA LEU A 23 -1.52 3.46 1.69
C LEU A 23 -2.00 4.49 0.67
N ALA A 24 -2.66 5.56 1.14
CA ALA A 24 -2.98 6.70 0.28
C ALA A 24 -1.71 7.37 -0.24
N ASN A 25 -0.69 7.52 0.61
CA ASN A 25 0.59 8.13 0.25
C ASN A 25 1.32 7.32 -0.82
N TRP A 26 1.39 5.99 -0.70
CA TRP A 26 1.95 5.12 -1.75
C TRP A 26 1.25 5.30 -3.09
N LEU A 27 -0.08 5.36 -3.11
CA LEU A 27 -0.81 5.59 -4.36
C LEU A 27 -0.47 6.99 -4.93
N ASN A 28 -0.48 8.01 -4.09
CA ASN A 28 -0.26 9.40 -4.48
C ASN A 28 1.19 9.69 -4.89
N SER A 29 2.16 8.90 -4.43
CA SER A 29 3.58 9.03 -4.80
C SER A 29 3.94 8.14 -5.99
N GLU A 30 3.65 6.84 -5.91
CA GLU A 30 4.16 5.85 -6.86
C GLU A 30 3.33 5.77 -8.15
N VAL A 31 2.03 6.12 -8.10
CA VAL A 31 1.09 5.89 -9.21
C VAL A 31 0.71 7.18 -9.96
N ARG A 32 1.05 8.35 -9.41
CA ARG A 32 0.61 9.67 -9.91
C ARG A 32 0.81 9.89 -11.41
N SER A 33 1.92 9.39 -11.97
CA SER A 33 2.30 9.60 -13.37
C SER A 33 2.41 8.31 -14.18
N ASP A 34 2.33 7.16 -13.53
CA ASP A 34 2.44 5.83 -14.15
C ASP A 34 1.55 4.84 -13.42
N SER A 35 0.58 4.24 -14.12
CA SER A 35 -0.31 3.23 -13.55
C SER A 35 0.31 1.83 -13.45
N LYS A 36 1.53 1.61 -13.99
CA LYS A 36 2.20 0.30 -13.93
C LYS A 36 2.29 -0.30 -12.52
N PRO A 37 2.63 0.45 -11.45
CA PRO A 37 2.72 -0.13 -10.11
C PRO A 37 1.41 -0.76 -9.64
N ILE A 38 0.24 -0.24 -10.07
CA ILE A 38 -1.05 -0.88 -9.78
C ILE A 38 -1.13 -2.27 -10.41
N PHE A 39 -0.81 -2.38 -11.70
CA PHE A 39 -0.89 -3.67 -12.40
C PHE A 39 0.12 -4.68 -11.86
N THR A 40 1.31 -4.21 -11.46
CA THR A 40 2.29 -5.04 -10.76
C THR A 40 1.74 -5.50 -9.40
N ALA A 41 1.18 -4.60 -8.59
CA ALA A 41 0.59 -4.94 -7.30
C ALA A 41 -0.53 -5.98 -7.45
N LEU A 42 -1.47 -5.79 -8.39
CA LEU A 42 -2.53 -6.76 -8.70
C LEU A 42 -1.95 -8.13 -9.10
N SER A 43 -0.88 -8.15 -9.91
CA SER A 43 -0.22 -9.41 -10.26
C SER A 43 0.48 -10.09 -9.08
N LEU A 44 0.98 -9.32 -8.10
CA LEU A 44 1.57 -9.87 -6.89
C LEU A 44 0.51 -10.40 -5.92
N ILE A 45 -0.66 -9.75 -5.84
CA ILE A 45 -1.82 -10.23 -5.08
C ILE A 45 -2.24 -11.62 -5.56
N GLU A 46 -2.35 -11.82 -6.88
CA GLU A 46 -2.68 -13.12 -7.45
C GLU A 46 -1.62 -14.20 -7.13
N GLN A 47 -0.34 -13.84 -7.15
CA GLN A 47 0.74 -14.75 -6.78
C GLN A 47 0.71 -15.11 -5.29
N ALA A 48 0.40 -14.14 -4.42
CA ALA A 48 0.26 -14.36 -2.98
C ALA A 48 -0.89 -15.32 -2.66
N ARG A 49 -2.03 -15.19 -3.35
CA ARG A 49 -3.16 -16.14 -3.23
C ARG A 49 -2.77 -17.57 -3.62
N GLN A 50 -1.91 -17.73 -4.64
CA GLN A 50 -1.47 -19.04 -5.12
C GLN A 50 -0.33 -19.65 -4.29
N SER A 51 0.42 -18.82 -3.56
CA SER A 51 1.60 -19.22 -2.79
C SER A 51 1.52 -18.68 -1.36
N PRO A 52 0.63 -19.21 -0.49
CA PRO A 52 0.32 -18.59 0.80
C PRO A 52 1.50 -18.50 1.79
N ASN A 53 2.56 -19.28 1.55
CA ASN A 53 3.77 -19.30 2.39
C ASN A 53 4.88 -18.38 1.85
N GLN A 54 4.60 -17.57 0.82
CA GLN A 54 5.58 -16.69 0.19
C GLN A 54 5.12 -15.24 0.28
N ASP A 55 6.03 -14.39 0.74
CA ASP A 55 5.84 -12.95 0.71
C ASP A 55 6.42 -12.34 -0.56
N PHE A 56 5.72 -11.35 -1.07
CA PHE A 56 6.08 -10.60 -2.26
C PHE A 56 6.37 -9.15 -1.89
N ARG A 57 7.20 -8.49 -2.69
CA ARG A 57 7.59 -7.10 -2.45
C ARG A 57 7.52 -6.29 -3.74
N LEU A 58 6.98 -5.08 -3.64
CA LEU A 58 7.06 -4.06 -4.68
C LEU A 58 7.79 -2.85 -4.11
N ILE A 59 9.04 -2.66 -4.53
CA ILE A 59 9.89 -1.57 -4.04
C ILE A 59 9.62 -0.31 -4.89
N GLY A 60 9.04 0.71 -4.26
CA GLY A 60 8.84 2.03 -4.87
C GLY A 60 9.95 3.02 -4.50
N SER A 61 9.78 4.28 -4.87
CA SER A 61 10.71 5.38 -4.53
C SER A 61 10.51 5.82 -3.08
N GLU A 62 9.28 6.21 -2.73
CA GLU A 62 8.95 6.74 -1.40
C GLU A 62 8.34 5.66 -0.51
N TYR A 63 7.53 4.78 -1.08
CA TYR A 63 6.85 3.70 -0.35
C TYR A 63 7.05 2.34 -1.03
N SER A 64 7.17 1.30 -0.22
CA SER A 64 7.22 -0.09 -0.68
C SER A 64 6.02 -0.88 -0.16
N LEU A 65 5.57 -1.84 -0.97
CA LEU A 65 4.56 -2.83 -0.57
C LEU A 65 5.23 -4.14 -0.18
N PHE A 66 4.68 -4.77 0.85
CA PHE A 66 4.97 -6.13 1.27
C PHE A 66 3.63 -6.87 1.30
N ILE A 67 3.51 -7.93 0.51
CA ILE A 67 2.24 -8.58 0.21
C ILE A 67 2.36 -10.05 0.61
N SER A 68 1.54 -10.48 1.56
CA SER A 68 1.36 -11.89 1.93
C SER A 68 -0.01 -12.38 1.45
N ALA A 69 -0.36 -13.63 1.77
CA ALA A 69 -1.66 -14.20 1.43
C ALA A 69 -2.83 -13.53 2.19
N ASP A 70 -2.53 -12.92 3.35
CA ASP A 70 -3.53 -12.42 4.29
C ASP A 70 -3.58 -10.88 4.30
N GLU A 71 -2.43 -10.21 4.15
CA GLU A 71 -2.32 -8.76 4.34
C GLU A 71 -1.34 -8.09 3.38
N VAL A 72 -1.51 -6.78 3.25
CA VAL A 72 -0.54 -5.88 2.64
C VAL A 72 -0.06 -4.87 3.66
N MET A 73 1.27 -4.82 3.82
CA MET A 73 1.95 -3.78 4.57
C MET A 73 2.51 -2.74 3.58
N VAL A 74 2.20 -1.47 3.83
CA VAL A 74 2.75 -0.32 3.12
C VAL A 74 3.72 0.40 4.03
N ARG A 75 4.94 0.64 3.56
CA ARG A 75 6.00 1.24 4.39
C ARG A 75 6.73 2.33 3.64
N ALA A 76 6.91 3.48 4.27
CA ALA A 76 7.81 4.53 3.81
C ALA A 76 9.27 4.02 3.80
N ASN A 77 9.99 4.27 2.73
CA ASN A 77 11.35 3.76 2.54
C ASN A 77 12.39 4.45 3.45
N ASN A 78 12.07 5.66 3.93
CA ASN A 78 12.89 6.39 4.90
C ASN A 78 12.69 5.90 6.35
N LEU A 79 11.72 5.01 6.60
CA LEU A 79 11.48 4.42 7.91
C LEU A 79 12.61 3.42 8.21
N ALA A 80 13.49 3.80 9.15
CA ALA A 80 14.53 2.90 9.65
C ALA A 80 13.90 1.86 10.59
N ILE A 81 13.78 0.62 10.12
CA ILE A 81 13.38 -0.52 10.96
C ILE A 81 14.65 -1.26 11.38
N GLU A 82 15.05 -1.11 12.64
CA GLU A 82 16.13 -1.91 13.25
C GLU A 82 15.59 -3.30 13.58
N ASP A 83 15.87 -4.26 12.69
CA ASP A 83 15.68 -5.71 12.82
C ASP A 83 14.26 -6.23 13.17
N GLN A 84 13.77 -7.17 12.37
CA GLN A 84 12.41 -7.74 12.40
C GLN A 84 12.05 -8.43 13.74
N GLN A 85 13.01 -8.61 14.65
CA GLN A 85 12.86 -9.30 15.94
C GLN A 85 12.45 -8.37 17.09
N ALA A 86 12.43 -7.05 16.89
CA ALA A 86 12.02 -6.08 17.91
C ALA A 86 10.55 -5.63 17.80
N LEU A 87 9.74 -6.31 16.97
CA LEU A 87 8.33 -5.96 16.71
C LEU A 87 7.41 -6.03 17.94
N GLU A 88 7.86 -6.60 19.07
CA GLU A 88 6.98 -6.88 20.21
C GLU A 88 6.99 -5.84 21.35
N GLN A 89 7.89 -4.84 21.38
CA GLN A 89 8.08 -4.04 22.61
C GLN A 89 8.00 -2.51 22.50
N ASP A 90 7.89 -1.91 21.31
CA ASP A 90 7.83 -0.44 21.19
C ASP A 90 6.76 0.00 20.19
N PHE A 91 5.49 -0.07 20.62
CA PHE A 91 4.31 0.39 19.88
C PHE A 91 4.25 1.93 19.67
N HIS A 92 5.37 2.65 19.77
CA HIS A 92 5.39 4.12 19.85
C HIS A 92 6.15 4.85 18.73
N TYR A 93 6.71 4.16 17.72
CA TYR A 93 7.54 4.84 16.71
C TYR A 93 6.96 4.93 15.30
N TYR A 94 5.78 4.36 15.03
CA TYR A 94 5.18 4.43 13.69
C TYR A 94 4.12 5.52 13.61
N ASP A 95 4.42 6.55 12.85
CA ASP A 95 3.40 7.45 12.33
C ASP A 95 2.56 6.70 11.29
N GLU A 96 1.25 6.91 11.32
CA GLU A 96 0.28 6.30 10.40
C GLU A 96 0.56 6.72 8.94
N GLU A 97 1.26 7.84 8.74
CA GLU A 97 1.77 8.27 7.44
C GLU A 97 2.91 7.39 6.92
N SER A 98 3.67 6.72 7.80
CA SER A 98 4.88 5.96 7.44
C SER A 98 4.66 4.45 7.33
N LEU A 99 3.64 3.91 7.98
CA LEU A 99 3.35 2.48 8.01
C LEU A 99 1.83 2.24 8.07
N ALA A 100 1.32 1.37 7.21
CA ALA A 100 -0.07 0.93 7.26
C ALA A 100 -0.18 -0.56 6.91
N PHE A 101 -1.23 -1.19 7.44
CA PHE A 101 -1.60 -2.58 7.15
C PHE A 101 -3.04 -2.62 6.68
N CYS A 102 -3.34 -3.48 5.73
CA CYS A 102 -4.72 -3.77 5.32
C CYS A 102 -4.85 -5.20 4.82
N GLY A 103 -6.06 -5.74 4.86
CA GLY A 103 -6.34 -7.06 4.29
C GLY A 103 -6.07 -7.08 2.78
N LEU A 104 -5.65 -8.24 2.27
CA LEU A 104 -5.34 -8.41 0.85
C LEU A 104 -6.51 -8.02 -0.07
N GLU A 105 -7.74 -8.43 0.29
CA GLU A 105 -8.97 -8.11 -0.45
C GLU A 105 -9.30 -6.61 -0.43
N ASP A 106 -9.13 -5.96 0.71
CA ASP A 106 -9.37 -4.52 0.87
C ASP A 106 -8.41 -3.72 -0.04
N PHE A 107 -7.14 -4.14 -0.11
CA PHE A 107 -6.16 -3.52 -0.99
C PHE A 107 -6.47 -3.73 -2.47
N GLU A 108 -6.84 -4.95 -2.86
CA GLU A 108 -7.23 -5.27 -4.24
C GLU A 108 -8.45 -4.42 -4.67
N GLN A 109 -9.47 -4.33 -3.81
CA GLN A 109 -10.65 -3.50 -4.05
C GLN A 109 -10.29 -2.02 -4.19
N PHE A 110 -9.39 -1.52 -3.34
CA PHE A 110 -8.90 -0.14 -3.42
C PHE A 110 -8.24 0.15 -4.78
N LEU A 111 -7.36 -0.74 -5.27
CA LEU A 111 -6.69 -0.59 -6.56
C LEU A 111 -7.68 -0.59 -7.73
N HIS A 112 -8.64 -1.52 -7.72
CA HIS A 112 -9.69 -1.55 -8.75
C HIS A 112 -10.59 -0.32 -8.72
N SER A 113 -10.89 0.20 -7.53
CA SER A 113 -11.68 1.42 -7.37
C SER A 113 -10.95 2.64 -7.93
N TYR A 114 -9.64 2.76 -7.73
CA TYR A 114 -8.84 3.81 -8.34
C TYR A 114 -8.84 3.71 -9.87
N LEU A 115 -8.60 2.50 -10.43
CA LEU A 115 -8.63 2.29 -11.89
C LEU A 115 -9.99 2.62 -12.50
N SER A 116 -11.07 2.41 -11.75
CA SER A 116 -12.43 2.71 -12.18
C SER A 116 -12.73 4.21 -12.12
N PHE A 117 -12.18 4.92 -11.12
CA PHE A 117 -12.27 6.37 -10.99
C PHE A 117 -11.40 7.12 -12.02
N ASN A 118 -10.31 6.51 -12.48
CA ASN A 118 -9.41 7.05 -13.51
C ASN A 118 -9.84 6.77 -14.97
N ARG A 119 -11.05 6.24 -15.17
CA ARG A 119 -11.65 6.05 -16.50
C ARG A 119 -12.59 7.19 -16.85
#